data_AF-X1CFB5-F1
#
_entry.id   AF-X1CFB5-F1
#
_cell.length_a   1.000
_cell.length_b   1.000
_cell.length_c   1.000
_cell.angle_alpha   90.00
_cell.angle_beta   90.00
_cell.angle_gamma   90.00
#
_symmetry.space_group_name_H-M   'P 1'
#
loop_
_entity.id
_entity.type
_entity.pdbx_description
1 polymer ?
#
loop_
_entity_poly.entity_id
_entity_poly.type
_entity_poly.pdbx_seq_one_letter_code
_entity_poly.pdbx_strand_id
1 'polypeptide(L)'
;APDIYIGTADDPYMFGPFMSGVVVKFTDAPGAEPQMKKIGSTNGQADAVKWHITLPGDPLVTVVDDSGNITTCTSCLVPPSPM
;
A
#
# COMPACT_ATOMS: atom_id res chain seq x y z
N ALA A 1 10.89 12.44 9.32
CA ALA A 1 10.34 12.17 7.97
C ALA A 1 9.16 11.25 8.17
N PRO A 2 8.00 11.47 7.52
CA PRO A 2 6.79 10.82 7.97
C PRO A 2 6.85 9.31 7.80
N ASP A 3 6.28 8.60 8.76
CA ASP A 3 6.04 7.17 8.67
C ASP A 3 4.79 6.92 7.81
N ILE A 4 4.95 6.11 6.77
CA ILE A 4 3.86 5.80 5.83
C ILE A 4 3.48 4.34 5.99
N TYR A 5 2.21 4.07 6.28
CA TYR A 5 1.66 2.73 6.37
C TYR A 5 0.65 2.49 5.27
N ILE A 6 0.50 1.22 4.90
CA ILE A 6 -0.51 0.77 3.94
C ILE A 6 -1.30 -0.38 4.57
N GLY A 7 -2.62 -0.27 4.51
CA GLY A 7 -3.55 -1.30 4.93
C GLY A 7 -4.92 -1.10 4.29
N THR A 8 -5.96 -1.45 5.01
CA THR A 8 -7.36 -1.18 4.64
C THR A 8 -8.01 -0.28 5.69
N ALA A 9 -9.29 0.08 5.52
CA ALA A 9 -10.02 0.84 6.54
C ALA A 9 -10.13 0.09 7.89
N ASP A 10 -10.16 -1.24 7.87
CA ASP A 10 -10.31 -2.07 9.07
C ASP A 10 -8.99 -2.23 9.83
N ASP A 11 -7.86 -2.29 9.12
CA ASP A 11 -6.51 -2.29 9.69
C ASP A 11 -5.59 -1.38 8.86
N PRO A 12 -5.44 -0.10 9.26
CA PRO A 12 -4.71 0.91 8.50
C PRO A 12 -3.18 0.83 8.62
N TYR A 13 -2.66 -0.08 9.46
CA TYR A 13 -1.23 -0.16 9.79
C TYR A 13 -0.58 -1.51 9.41
N MET A 14 -1.21 -2.31 8.53
CA MET A 14 -0.76 -3.66 8.15
C MET A 14 0.70 -3.73 7.68
N PHE A 15 1.11 -2.83 6.78
CA PHE A 15 2.44 -2.82 6.17
C PHE A 15 3.13 -1.46 6.34
N GLY A 16 4.41 -1.48 6.68
CA GLY A 16 5.23 -0.27 6.83
C GLY A 16 6.09 -0.29 8.11
N PRO A 17 6.68 0.86 8.47
CA PRO A 17 6.63 2.12 7.75
C PRO A 17 7.44 2.09 6.44
N PHE A 18 6.93 2.74 5.39
CA PHE A 18 7.60 2.95 4.11
C PHE A 18 8.25 4.33 4.07
N MET A 19 9.38 4.43 3.37
CA MET A 19 9.96 5.73 3.05
C MET A 19 9.10 6.47 2.03
N SER A 20 9.06 7.80 2.14
CA SER A 20 8.47 8.66 1.10
C SER A 20 9.12 8.43 -0.27
N GLY A 21 8.30 8.47 -1.33
CA GLY A 21 8.75 8.25 -2.71
C GLY A 21 8.82 6.78 -3.15
N VAL A 22 8.53 5.82 -2.26
CA VAL A 22 8.39 4.41 -2.66
C VAL A 22 7.15 4.25 -3.53
N VAL A 23 7.34 3.64 -4.70
CA VAL A 23 6.23 3.28 -5.59
C VAL A 23 5.82 1.83 -5.32
N VAL A 24 4.52 1.66 -5.09
CA VAL A 24 3.90 0.37 -4.74
C VAL A 24 2.80 0.05 -5.74
N LYS A 25 2.68 -1.23 -6.09
CA LYS A 25 1.55 -1.77 -6.86
C LYS A 25 0.58 -2.47 -5.92
N PHE A 26 -0.71 -2.24 -6.12
CA PHE A 26 -1.78 -2.87 -5.35
C PHE A 26 -2.57 -3.87 -6.18
N THR A 27 -3.11 -4.87 -5.49
CA THR A 27 -4.20 -5.72 -5.97
C THR A 27 -5.25 -5.77 -4.87
N ASP A 28 -6.46 -5.33 -5.19
CA ASP A 28 -7.63 -5.61 -4.36
C ASP A 28 -8.10 -7.04 -4.65
N ALA A 29 -8.17 -7.86 -3.61
CA ALA A 29 -8.59 -9.25 -3.67
C ALA A 29 -9.49 -9.56 -2.46
N PRO A 30 -10.80 -9.27 -2.55
CA PRO A 30 -11.73 -9.48 -1.45
C PRO A 30 -11.68 -10.91 -0.91
N GLY A 31 -11.50 -11.04 0.41
CA GLY A 31 -11.40 -12.32 1.11
C GLY A 31 -10.05 -13.04 1.01
N ALA A 32 -9.05 -12.47 0.31
CA ALA A 32 -7.69 -12.99 0.32
C ALA A 32 -6.92 -12.52 1.56
N GLU A 33 -5.97 -13.35 2.00
CA GLU A 33 -5.00 -12.96 3.04
C GLU A 33 -4.12 -11.80 2.56
N PRO A 34 -3.91 -10.74 3.37
CA PRO A 34 -2.98 -9.68 3.05
C PRO A 34 -1.56 -10.21 2.80
N GLN A 35 -0.94 -9.79 1.70
CA GLN A 35 0.45 -10.17 1.40
C GLN A 35 1.24 -9.01 0.79
N MET A 36 2.53 -8.95 1.11
CA MET A 36 3.49 -8.00 0.53
C MET A 36 4.68 -8.76 -0.05
N LYS A 37 5.01 -8.47 -1.31
CA LYS A 37 6.16 -9.04 -2.00
C LYS A 37 7.07 -7.94 -2.50
N LYS A 38 8.38 -8.10 -2.25
CA LYS A 38 9.38 -7.24 -2.88
C LYS A 38 9.41 -7.54 -4.36
N ILE A 39 9.21 -6.53 -5.19
CA ILE A 39 9.27 -6.63 -6.64
C ILE A 39 10.23 -5.57 -7.18
N GLY A 40 10.79 -5.82 -8.35
CA GLY A 40 11.77 -4.96 -8.99
C GLY A 40 13.04 -5.70 -9.37
N SER A 41 13.70 -5.25 -10.44
CA SER A 41 14.90 -5.87 -10.99
C SER A 41 16.12 -5.02 -10.69
N THR A 42 17.22 -5.64 -10.27
CA THR A 42 18.53 -4.98 -10.16
C THR A 42 19.21 -4.77 -11.52
N ASN A 43 18.63 -5.29 -12.61
CA ASN A 43 19.27 -5.38 -13.94
C ASN A 43 18.50 -4.64 -15.06
N GLY A 44 17.61 -3.69 -14.74
CA GLY A 44 16.86 -2.90 -15.74
C GLY A 44 15.74 -2.05 -15.14
N GLN A 45 14.97 -1.32 -15.96
CA GLN A 45 13.94 -0.31 -15.59
C GLN A 45 12.83 -0.77 -14.61
N ALA A 46 12.83 -2.02 -14.15
CA ALA A 46 11.86 -2.55 -13.18
C ALA A 46 12.12 -2.08 -11.73
N ASP A 47 13.13 -1.26 -11.47
CA ASP A 47 13.31 -0.60 -10.17
C ASP A 47 12.25 0.47 -9.85
N ALA A 48 11.39 0.80 -10.82
CA ALA A 48 10.35 1.82 -10.67
C ALA A 48 9.23 1.44 -9.70
N VAL A 49 8.97 0.15 -9.44
CA VAL A 49 7.99 -0.32 -8.45
C VAL A 49 8.68 -1.29 -7.50
N LYS A 50 8.67 -1.00 -6.20
CA LYS A 50 9.45 -1.75 -5.19
C LYS A 50 8.65 -2.87 -4.51
N TRP A 51 7.34 -2.73 -4.43
CA TRP A 51 6.48 -3.66 -3.71
C TRP A 51 5.19 -3.94 -4.48
N HIS A 52 4.75 -5.19 -4.40
CA HIS A 52 3.40 -5.60 -4.79
C HIS A 52 2.68 -6.06 -3.54
N ILE A 53 1.63 -5.34 -3.19
CA ILE A 53 0.79 -5.63 -2.03
C ILE A 53 -0.58 -6.09 -2.52
N THR A 54 -1.07 -7.20 -1.96
CA THR A 54 -2.45 -7.67 -2.13
C THR A 54 -3.20 -7.43 -0.82
N LEU A 55 -4.37 -6.81 -0.90
CA LEU A 55 -5.20 -6.46 0.26
C LEU A 55 -6.61 -7.05 0.08
N PRO A 56 -7.33 -7.33 1.20
CA PRO A 56 -8.70 -7.83 1.16
C PRO A 56 -9.75 -6.75 0.83
N GLY A 57 -9.31 -5.52 0.55
CA GLY A 57 -10.15 -4.39 0.19
C GLY A 57 -9.32 -3.21 -0.28
N ASP A 58 -10.00 -2.07 -0.46
CA ASP A 58 -9.38 -0.86 -0.98
C ASP A 58 -8.16 -0.41 -0.16
N PRO A 59 -7.04 -0.03 -0.82
CA PRO A 59 -5.85 0.43 -0.11
C PRO A 59 -6.12 1.75 0.61
N LEU A 60 -5.76 1.80 1.88
CA LEU A 60 -5.68 3.00 2.70
C LEU A 60 -4.22 3.31 3.01
N VAL A 61 -3.77 4.50 2.62
CA VAL A 61 -2.44 5.01 2.97
C VAL A 61 -2.57 5.90 4.20
N THR A 62 -1.84 5.57 5.26
CA THR A 62 -1.81 6.32 6.51
C THR A 62 -0.45 6.97 6.68
N VAL A 63 -0.42 8.27 6.92
CA VAL A 63 0.81 9.05 7.09
C VAL A 63 0.83 9.63 8.50
N VAL A 64 1.89 9.35 9.24
CA VAL A 64 2.14 9.88 10.58
C VAL A 64 3.39 10.76 10.54
N ASP A 65 3.27 12.02 10.96
CA ASP A 65 4.42 12.92 11.02
C ASP A 65 5.19 12.82 12.35
N ASP A 66 6.33 13.50 12.43
CA ASP A 66 7.22 13.47 13.60
C ASP A 66 6.57 14.09 14.87
N SER A 67 5.45 14.80 14.71
CA SER A 67 4.65 15.37 15.82
C SER A 67 3.46 14.49 16.22
N GLY A 68 3.28 13.35 15.55
CA GLY A 68 2.17 12.43 15.77
C GLY A 68 0.87 12.83 15.09
N ASN A 69 0.88 13.82 14.17
CA ASN A 69 -0.30 14.13 13.36
C ASN A 69 -0.52 13.01 12.33
N ILE A 70 -1.80 12.69 12.09
CA ILE A 70 -2.20 11.59 11.22
C ILE A 70 -3.06 12.13 10.08
N THR A 71 -2.77 11.70 8.85
CA THR A 71 -3.68 11.86 7.71
C THR A 71 -3.80 10.56 6.95
N THR A 72 -4.95 10.35 6.31
CA THR A 72 -5.19 9.17 5.49
C THR A 72 -5.55 9.57 4.06
N CYS A 73 -5.28 8.68 3.11
CA CYS A 73 -5.64 8.83 1.71
C CYS A 73 -6.13 7.49 1.15
N THR A 74 -7.34 7.50 0.61
CA THR A 74 -7.88 6.42 -0.22
C THR A 74 -7.90 6.91 -1.65
N SER A 75 -7.04 6.35 -2.50
CA SER A 75 -6.91 6.79 -3.90
C SER A 75 -7.15 5.67 -4.92
N CYS A 76 -7.18 4.42 -4.46
CA CYS A 76 -7.17 3.25 -5.33
C CYS A 76 -8.45 2.43 -5.17
N LEU A 77 -9.62 3.05 -5.34
CA LEU A 77 -10.89 2.35 -5.29
C LEU A 77 -10.97 1.37 -6.47
N VAL A 78 -11.10 0.07 -6.20
CA VAL A 78 -11.26 -0.94 -7.25
C VAL A 78 -12.75 -1.24 -7.41
N PRO A 79 -13.35 -1.00 -8.59
CA PRO A 79 -14.73 -1.38 -8.82
C PRO A 79 -14.90 -2.90 -8.72
N PRO A 80 -16.02 -3.39 -8.14
CA PRO A 80 -16.30 -4.82 -8.11
C PRO A 80 -16.43 -5.39 -9.53
N SER A 81 -16.06 -6.66 -9.70
CA SER A 81 -16.18 -7.37 -10.99
C SER A 81 -17.62 -7.34 -11.52
N PRO A 82 -17.84 -7.17 -12.83
CA PRO A 82 -19.16 -7.31 -13.43
C PRO A 82 -19.72 -8.72 -13.15
N MET A 83 -21.01 -8.79 -12.79
CA MET A 83 -21.75 -10.05 -12.64
C MET A 83 -22.23 -10.59 -13.99
#